data_AF-A0A831Y9N4-F1
#
_entry.id   AF-A0A831Y9N4-F1
#
_cell.length_a   1.000
_cell.length_b   1.000
_cell.length_c   1.000
_cell.angle_alpha   90.00
_cell.angle_beta   90.00
_cell.angle_gamma   90.00
#
_symmetry.space_group_name_H-M   'P 1'
#
loop_
_entity.id
_entity.type
_entity.pdbx_description
1 polymer ?
#
loop_
_entity_poly.entity_id
_entity_poly.type
_entity_poly.pdbx_seq_one_letter_code
_entity_poly.pdbx_strand_id
1 'polypeptide(L)'
;MAFSVGIGLTNECDLRCPHCYRPDRTVARLTLDDVRRVCASIPVRSMNLGVGENGLHPRYEAILEELAARGIRTSITSNGLSLRVLGDAAVKRFHSVECSLDFPTEHEHDAFRGRGNWRAVVATLERCAGLGVPVTVTCVMMRANHDRLGELAAVAARFGAPLRVNVYQPSKTDRFTPTYDEFWAGMRRLAAATRLVATTEPVLAGVLGLEGFAGPGCGRSTVRVAPDGRVLPCTYWPESRLTVEDLARLGPEVLAADEFVAARGRPTACEGCPCRGGCAGRRALTGALEAPDPLCPFARGERIALDWERAGAQDLPKVGSACTTVVTAR
;
A
#
# COMPACT_ATOMS: atom_id res chain seq x y z
N MET A 1 22.21 -5.29 0.82
CA MET A 1 20.95 -4.51 0.84
C MET A 1 19.83 -5.43 1.29
N ALA A 2 18.88 -4.99 2.13
CA ALA A 2 17.74 -5.81 2.55
C ALA A 2 16.42 -5.28 1.97
N PHE A 3 15.48 -6.19 1.68
CA PHE A 3 14.26 -5.90 0.91
C PHE A 3 13.01 -5.84 1.77
N SER A 4 12.08 -4.97 1.40
CA SER A 4 10.68 -5.06 1.84
C SER A 4 9.85 -5.79 0.80
N VAL A 5 9.29 -6.93 1.17
CA VAL A 5 8.48 -7.75 0.27
C VAL A 5 7.00 -7.46 0.50
N GLY A 6 6.24 -7.18 -0.57
CA GLY A 6 4.78 -7.23 -0.54
C GLY A 6 4.31 -8.51 -1.23
N ILE A 7 3.54 -9.34 -0.56
CA ILE A 7 3.12 -10.64 -1.08
C ILE A 7 1.60 -10.80 -0.96
N GLY A 8 0.98 -11.37 -1.98
CA GLY A 8 -0.39 -11.87 -1.88
C GLY A 8 -0.37 -13.38 -1.84
N LEU A 9 -0.76 -14.00 -0.73
CA LEU A 9 -0.79 -15.47 -0.64
C LEU A 9 -1.90 -16.07 -1.51
N THR A 10 -3.00 -15.35 -1.66
CA THR A 10 -4.12 -15.68 -2.54
C THR A 10 -4.72 -14.40 -3.11
N ASN A 11 -5.38 -14.50 -4.27
CA ASN A 11 -6.28 -13.46 -4.78
C ASN A 11 -7.76 -13.72 -4.46
N GLU A 12 -8.08 -14.72 -3.65
CA GLU A 12 -9.42 -14.88 -3.09
C GLU A 12 -9.73 -13.75 -2.10
N CYS A 13 -11.00 -13.38 -2.01
CA CYS A 13 -11.50 -12.42 -1.05
C CYS A 13 -13.00 -12.64 -0.87
N ASP A 14 -13.48 -12.46 0.34
CA ASP A 14 -14.90 -12.47 0.70
C ASP A 14 -15.63 -11.20 0.22
N LEU A 15 -14.91 -10.22 -0.32
CA LEU A 15 -15.46 -8.98 -0.88
C LEU A 15 -15.12 -8.78 -2.36
N ARG A 16 -15.97 -8.00 -3.03
CA ARG A 16 -15.81 -7.54 -4.42
C ARG A 16 -15.83 -6.01 -4.50
N CYS A 17 -14.95 -5.36 -3.73
CA CYS A 17 -14.89 -3.90 -3.67
C CYS A 17 -14.66 -3.33 -5.09
N PRO A 18 -15.41 -2.30 -5.51
CA PRO A 18 -15.45 -1.89 -6.91
C PRO A 18 -14.15 -1.22 -7.38
N HIS A 19 -13.36 -0.68 -6.45
CA HIS A 19 -12.06 -0.04 -6.71
C HIS A 19 -10.88 -1.03 -6.60
N CYS A 20 -11.12 -2.33 -6.36
CA CYS A 20 -10.06 -3.27 -6.02
C CYS A 20 -9.13 -3.56 -7.21
N TYR A 21 -7.82 -3.44 -7.00
CA TYR A 21 -6.82 -3.71 -8.04
C TYR A 21 -6.58 -5.21 -8.29
N ARG A 22 -6.91 -6.06 -7.31
CA ARG A 22 -6.66 -7.49 -7.31
C ARG A 22 -7.22 -8.20 -8.56
N PRO A 23 -6.42 -8.99 -9.30
CA PRO A 23 -6.95 -9.87 -10.35
C PRO A 23 -7.94 -10.89 -9.77
N ASP A 24 -9.11 -11.07 -10.39
CA ASP A 24 -10.20 -11.91 -9.85
C ASP A 24 -10.86 -12.83 -10.89
N ARG A 25 -10.20 -13.01 -12.04
CA ARG A 25 -10.67 -13.93 -13.10
C ARG A 25 -10.41 -15.40 -12.77
N THR A 26 -9.25 -15.69 -12.20
CA THR A 26 -8.81 -17.05 -11.84
C THR A 26 -8.27 -17.01 -10.42
N VAL A 27 -8.61 -18.01 -9.59
CA VAL A 27 -8.03 -18.15 -8.25
C VAL A 27 -6.60 -18.66 -8.36
N ALA A 28 -5.67 -17.95 -7.72
CA ALA A 28 -4.27 -18.29 -7.64
C ALA A 28 -3.81 -18.22 -6.17
N ARG A 29 -2.91 -19.14 -5.81
CA ARG A 29 -2.41 -19.33 -4.45
C ARG A 29 -0.94 -19.65 -4.49
N LEU A 30 -0.14 -18.93 -3.69
CA LEU A 30 1.26 -19.27 -3.48
C LEU A 30 1.36 -20.47 -2.55
N THR A 31 2.18 -21.45 -2.90
CA THR A 31 2.46 -22.55 -1.99
C THR A 31 3.36 -22.08 -0.83
N LEU A 32 3.41 -22.86 0.24
CA LEU A 32 4.38 -22.61 1.32
C LEU A 32 5.82 -22.64 0.79
N ASP A 33 6.12 -23.51 -0.17
CA ASP A 33 7.45 -23.61 -0.77
C ASP A 33 7.79 -22.40 -1.65
N ASP A 34 6.80 -21.78 -2.30
CA ASP A 34 7.02 -20.49 -2.99
C ASP A 34 7.41 -19.40 -1.99
N VAL A 35 6.73 -19.31 -0.85
CA VAL A 35 7.07 -18.33 0.20
C VAL A 35 8.47 -18.59 0.76
N ARG A 36 8.82 -19.85 1.01
CA ARG A 36 10.18 -20.25 1.43
C ARG A 36 11.23 -19.86 0.40
N ARG A 37 10.94 -20.11 -0.87
CA ARG A 37 11.81 -19.76 -2.00
C ARG A 37 12.02 -18.25 -2.04
N VAL A 38 10.97 -17.43 -1.97
CA VAL A 38 11.10 -15.96 -1.88
C VAL A 38 12.01 -15.55 -0.73
N CYS A 39 11.80 -16.11 0.47
CA CYS A 39 12.58 -15.76 1.65
C CYS A 39 14.05 -16.19 1.56
N ALA A 40 14.35 -17.28 0.86
CA ALA A 40 15.73 -17.75 0.64
C ALA A 40 16.45 -17.00 -0.50
N SER A 41 15.69 -16.41 -1.44
CA SER A 41 16.22 -15.79 -2.64
C SER A 41 16.84 -14.42 -2.38
N ILE A 42 16.29 -13.67 -1.41
CA ILE A 42 16.71 -12.30 -1.10
C ILE A 42 16.71 -12.06 0.42
N PRO A 43 17.56 -11.17 0.93
CA PRO A 43 17.55 -10.79 2.34
C PRO A 43 16.28 -9.99 2.68
N VAL A 44 15.23 -10.68 3.13
CA VAL A 44 13.94 -10.07 3.50
C VAL A 44 14.04 -9.40 4.88
N ARG A 45 13.90 -8.07 4.90
CA ARG A 45 13.80 -7.28 6.15
C ARG A 45 12.40 -7.29 6.75
N SER A 46 11.39 -7.22 5.88
CA SER A 46 9.98 -7.15 6.28
C SER A 46 9.10 -7.72 5.18
N MET A 47 7.98 -8.32 5.57
CA MET A 47 6.99 -8.85 4.64
C MET A 47 5.62 -8.27 4.95
N ASN A 48 4.93 -7.74 3.94
CA ASN A 48 3.56 -7.32 4.05
C ASN A 48 2.63 -8.21 3.23
N LEU A 49 1.60 -8.76 3.88
CA LEU A 49 0.56 -9.55 3.25
C LEU A 49 -0.57 -8.65 2.74
N GLY A 50 -0.94 -8.75 1.46
CA GLY A 50 -1.99 -7.94 0.83
C GLY A 50 -2.67 -8.63 -0.37
N VAL A 51 -3.17 -7.85 -1.34
CA VAL A 51 -3.86 -8.31 -2.56
C VAL A 51 -5.27 -8.86 -2.32
N GLY A 52 -5.40 -10.16 -2.07
CA GLY A 52 -6.64 -10.78 -1.61
C GLY A 52 -6.78 -10.68 -0.11
N GLU A 53 -7.63 -11.53 0.45
CA GLU A 53 -7.79 -11.69 1.89
C GLU A 53 -7.09 -12.97 2.32
N ASN A 54 -5.88 -12.81 2.86
CA ASN A 54 -4.90 -13.89 3.05
C ASN A 54 -5.39 -15.02 3.98
N GLY A 55 -6.34 -14.74 4.88
CA GLY A 55 -7.00 -15.73 5.73
C GLY A 55 -7.82 -16.77 4.99
N LEU A 56 -8.11 -16.56 3.70
CA LEU A 56 -8.73 -17.57 2.84
C LEU A 56 -7.72 -18.59 2.29
N HIS A 57 -6.42 -18.36 2.47
CA HIS A 57 -5.41 -19.30 2.04
C HIS A 57 -5.41 -20.56 2.93
N PRO A 58 -5.52 -21.79 2.38
CA PRO A 58 -5.68 -23.01 3.19
C PRO A 58 -4.45 -23.35 4.05
N ARG A 59 -3.31 -22.72 3.78
CA ARG A 59 -2.06 -22.85 4.57
C ARG A 59 -1.68 -21.55 5.28
N TYR A 60 -2.63 -20.65 5.53
CA TYR A 60 -2.36 -19.32 6.08
C TYR A 60 -1.56 -19.38 7.39
N GLU A 61 -2.00 -20.15 8.39
CA GLU A 61 -1.30 -20.26 9.67
C GLU A 61 0.10 -20.85 9.53
N ALA A 62 0.26 -21.92 8.75
CA ALA A 62 1.57 -22.53 8.47
C ALA A 62 2.55 -21.55 7.79
N ILE A 63 2.05 -20.67 6.92
CA ILE A 63 2.88 -19.62 6.30
C ILE A 63 3.27 -18.56 7.33
N LEU A 64 2.36 -18.13 8.21
CA LEU A 64 2.70 -17.20 9.29
C LEU A 64 3.73 -17.77 10.26
N GLU A 65 3.64 -19.07 10.58
CA GLU A 65 4.61 -19.78 11.40
C GLU A 65 5.99 -19.82 10.75
N GLU A 66 6.07 -20.10 9.45
CA GLU A 66 7.32 -20.06 8.69
C GLU A 66 7.96 -18.67 8.72
N LEU A 67 7.19 -17.59 8.52
CA LEU A 67 7.68 -16.22 8.56
C LEU A 67 8.18 -15.84 9.97
N ALA A 68 7.45 -16.26 11.01
CA ALA A 68 7.82 -16.04 12.40
C ALA A 68 9.10 -16.79 12.79
N ALA A 69 9.24 -18.05 12.38
CA ALA A 69 10.43 -18.87 12.63
C ALA A 69 11.71 -18.27 12.01
N ARG A 70 11.56 -17.51 10.92
CA ARG A 70 12.64 -16.76 10.27
C ARG A 70 12.91 -15.37 10.87
N GLY A 71 12.12 -14.94 11.86
CA GLY A 71 12.22 -13.61 12.44
C GLY A 71 11.82 -12.47 11.48
N ILE A 72 11.03 -12.75 10.45
CA ILE A 72 10.61 -11.74 9.47
C ILE A 72 9.53 -10.85 10.09
N ARG A 73 9.78 -9.53 10.13
CA ARG A 73 8.78 -8.53 10.55
C ARG A 73 7.60 -8.55 9.57
N THR A 74 6.52 -9.17 10.00
CA THR A 74 5.33 -9.41 9.17
C THR A 74 4.23 -8.42 9.51
N SER A 75 3.69 -7.75 8.50
CA SER A 75 2.51 -6.90 8.61
C SER A 75 1.43 -7.39 7.65
N ILE A 76 0.18 -7.01 7.86
CA ILE A 76 -0.93 -7.40 6.99
C ILE A 76 -1.84 -6.21 6.67
N THR A 77 -2.33 -6.14 5.44
CA THR A 77 -3.46 -5.29 5.06
C THR A 77 -4.70 -6.17 4.89
N SER A 78 -5.76 -5.92 5.66
CA SER A 78 -6.94 -6.79 5.73
C SER A 78 -8.24 -6.01 5.73
N ASN A 79 -9.31 -6.64 5.25
CA ASN A 79 -10.69 -6.21 5.43
C ASN A 79 -11.31 -6.69 6.76
N GLY A 80 -10.52 -7.32 7.63
CA GLY A 80 -10.90 -7.88 8.92
C GLY A 80 -10.91 -9.42 8.95
N LEU A 81 -11.21 -10.10 7.84
CA LEU A 81 -11.37 -11.56 7.83
C LEU A 81 -10.07 -12.30 8.23
N SER A 82 -8.90 -11.92 7.71
CA SER A 82 -7.63 -12.61 8.02
C SER A 82 -7.32 -12.59 9.51
N LEU A 83 -7.69 -11.52 10.22
CA LEU A 83 -7.46 -11.44 11.66
C LEU A 83 -8.51 -12.22 12.43
N ARG A 84 -9.77 -12.21 11.95
CA ARG A 84 -10.89 -12.95 12.57
C ARG A 84 -10.66 -14.46 12.62
N VAL A 85 -10.01 -15.04 11.61
CA VAL A 85 -9.77 -16.49 11.55
C VAL A 85 -8.58 -16.95 12.41
N LEU A 86 -7.79 -16.02 12.96
CA LEU A 86 -6.62 -16.34 13.79
C LEU A 86 -6.95 -16.27 15.29
N GLY A 87 -6.25 -17.10 16.07
CA GLY A 87 -6.18 -16.94 17.53
C GLY A 87 -5.31 -15.76 17.97
N ASP A 88 -5.51 -15.26 19.20
CA ASP A 88 -4.82 -14.07 19.72
C ASP A 88 -3.29 -14.20 19.72
N ALA A 89 -2.77 -15.40 19.99
CA ALA A 89 -1.33 -15.66 19.96
C ALA A 89 -0.74 -15.44 18.56
N ALA A 90 -1.47 -15.80 17.49
CA ALA A 90 -1.04 -15.55 16.12
C ALA A 90 -1.18 -14.06 15.75
N VAL A 91 -2.26 -13.40 16.18
CA VAL A 91 -2.45 -11.95 15.96
C VAL A 91 -1.31 -11.13 16.58
N LYS A 92 -0.87 -11.48 17.80
CA LYS A 92 0.25 -10.83 18.49
C LYS A 92 1.61 -10.98 17.79
N ARG A 93 1.74 -11.91 16.82
CA ARG A 93 2.98 -12.08 16.04
C ARG A 93 3.11 -11.07 14.90
N PHE A 94 2.02 -10.41 14.50
CA PHE A 94 2.13 -9.32 13.52
C PHE A 94 2.88 -8.16 14.14
N HIS A 95 3.86 -7.64 13.40
CA HIS A 95 4.51 -6.39 13.74
C HIS A 95 3.51 -5.22 13.66
N SER A 96 2.59 -5.25 12.69
CA SER A 96 1.49 -4.28 12.57
C SER A 96 0.35 -4.80 11.70
N VAL A 97 -0.86 -4.31 11.97
CA VAL A 97 -2.08 -4.65 11.24
C VAL A 97 -2.66 -3.39 10.60
N GLU A 98 -2.96 -3.46 9.30
CA GLU A 98 -3.58 -2.38 8.54
C GLU A 98 -5.01 -2.75 8.18
N CYS A 99 -5.96 -1.97 8.68
CA CYS A 99 -7.40 -2.22 8.57
C CYS A 99 -8.01 -1.32 7.49
N SER A 100 -8.67 -1.92 6.50
CA SER A 100 -9.18 -1.19 5.34
C SER A 100 -10.53 -0.51 5.61
N LEU A 101 -10.52 0.82 5.77
CA LEU A 101 -11.71 1.68 5.81
C LEU A 101 -11.60 2.77 4.74
N ASP A 102 -12.61 2.91 3.88
CA ASP A 102 -12.58 3.88 2.78
C ASP A 102 -13.50 5.09 2.99
N PHE A 103 -14.44 5.00 3.94
CA PHE A 103 -15.41 6.05 4.26
C PHE A 103 -15.54 6.21 5.77
N PRO A 104 -15.97 7.37 6.30
CA PRO A 104 -15.98 7.64 7.74
C PRO A 104 -17.21 7.09 8.47
N THR A 105 -18.19 6.52 7.78
CA THR A 105 -19.41 5.95 8.38
C THR A 105 -19.66 4.51 7.94
N GLU A 106 -20.36 3.76 8.80
CA GLU A 106 -20.79 2.38 8.51
C GLU A 106 -21.61 2.31 7.22
N HIS A 107 -22.58 3.22 7.07
CA HIS A 107 -23.47 3.23 5.90
C HIS A 107 -22.69 3.40 4.59
N GLU A 108 -21.83 4.42 4.50
CA GLU A 108 -21.07 4.71 3.29
C GLU A 108 -20.05 3.61 2.99
N HIS A 109 -19.35 3.12 4.02
CA HIS A 109 -18.33 2.10 3.86
C HIS A 109 -18.94 0.77 3.40
N ASP A 110 -20.04 0.35 4.02
CA ASP A 110 -20.72 -0.89 3.68
C ASP A 110 -21.40 -0.81 2.31
N ALA A 111 -21.98 0.34 1.95
CA ALA A 111 -22.52 0.58 0.61
C ALA A 111 -21.45 0.42 -0.48
N PHE A 112 -20.18 0.70 -0.15
CA PHE A 112 -19.08 0.63 -1.10
C PHE A 112 -18.34 -0.70 -1.10
N ARG A 113 -18.00 -1.26 0.06
CA ARG A 113 -17.15 -2.46 0.19
C ARG A 113 -17.94 -3.74 0.42
N GLY A 114 -19.15 -3.65 0.95
CA GLY A 114 -20.02 -4.78 1.25
C GLY A 114 -20.61 -4.69 2.66
N ARG A 115 -21.89 -5.09 2.79
CA ARG A 115 -22.65 -5.06 4.04
C ARG A 115 -21.94 -5.81 5.17
N GLY A 116 -21.85 -5.18 6.34
CA GLY A 116 -21.21 -5.71 7.54
C GLY A 116 -19.70 -5.56 7.58
N ASN A 117 -19.05 -5.03 6.53
CA ASN A 117 -17.59 -4.92 6.51
C ASN A 117 -17.08 -3.91 7.54
N TRP A 118 -17.76 -2.78 7.73
CA TRP A 118 -17.41 -1.79 8.74
C TRP A 118 -17.26 -2.42 10.14
N ARG A 119 -18.28 -3.17 10.58
CA ARG A 119 -18.27 -3.82 11.90
C ARG A 119 -17.16 -4.85 12.03
N ALA A 120 -16.89 -5.63 10.98
CA ALA A 120 -15.78 -6.58 10.97
C ALA A 120 -14.42 -5.89 11.14
N VAL A 121 -14.24 -4.74 10.48
CA VAL A 121 -13.01 -3.94 10.59
C VAL A 121 -12.90 -3.29 11.97
N VAL A 122 -13.97 -2.68 12.49
CA VAL A 122 -13.99 -2.08 13.84
C VAL A 122 -13.68 -3.13 14.91
N ALA A 123 -14.31 -4.31 14.86
CA ALA A 123 -14.00 -5.39 15.80
C ALA A 123 -12.53 -5.85 15.70
N THR A 124 -11.93 -5.79 14.52
CA THR A 124 -10.50 -6.09 14.34
C THR A 124 -9.61 -5.02 14.97
N LEU A 125 -9.95 -3.73 14.80
CA LEU A 125 -9.24 -2.61 15.41
C LEU A 125 -9.29 -2.70 16.94
N GLU A 126 -10.48 -2.91 17.51
CA GLU A 126 -10.70 -3.06 18.95
C GLU A 126 -9.91 -4.26 19.52
N ARG A 127 -9.97 -5.41 18.84
CA ARG A 127 -9.22 -6.60 19.24
C ARG A 127 -7.71 -6.34 19.23
N CYS A 128 -7.18 -5.76 18.16
CA CYS A 128 -5.74 -5.48 18.08
C CYS A 128 -5.30 -4.47 19.14
N ALA A 129 -6.11 -3.43 19.40
CA ALA A 129 -5.86 -2.47 20.48
C ALA A 129 -5.81 -3.17 21.86
N GLY A 130 -6.77 -4.05 22.16
CA GLY A 130 -6.79 -4.83 23.40
C GLY A 130 -5.62 -5.81 23.54
N LEU A 131 -5.05 -6.29 22.43
CA LEU A 131 -3.88 -7.16 22.42
C LEU A 131 -2.54 -6.40 22.42
N GLY A 132 -2.55 -5.07 22.31
CA GLY A 132 -1.35 -4.24 22.19
C GLY A 132 -0.66 -4.36 20.83
N VAL A 133 -1.37 -4.79 19.78
CA VAL A 133 -0.82 -4.91 18.42
C VAL A 133 -0.99 -3.58 17.69
N PRO A 134 0.09 -2.98 17.14
CA PRO A 134 0.00 -1.72 16.41
C PRO A 134 -0.97 -1.80 15.23
N VAL A 135 -1.88 -0.83 15.15
CA VAL A 135 -2.88 -0.73 14.08
C VAL A 135 -2.70 0.52 13.25
N THR A 136 -3.11 0.44 11.98
CA THR A 136 -3.23 1.58 11.08
C THR A 136 -4.53 1.44 10.31
N VAL A 137 -5.33 2.50 10.21
CA VAL A 137 -6.46 2.50 9.27
C VAL A 137 -5.90 2.86 7.89
N THR A 138 -6.24 2.09 6.87
CA THR A 138 -5.83 2.37 5.49
C THR A 138 -7.02 2.66 4.59
N CYS A 139 -6.86 3.67 3.74
CA CYS A 139 -7.85 4.13 2.78
C CYS A 139 -7.23 4.29 1.39
N VAL A 140 -8.03 4.07 0.36
CA VAL A 140 -7.71 4.50 -1.00
C VAL A 140 -8.42 5.83 -1.28
N MET A 141 -7.66 6.90 -1.53
CA MET A 141 -8.18 8.18 -2.01
C MET A 141 -8.68 8.01 -3.44
N MET A 142 -9.97 8.25 -3.62
CA MET A 142 -10.70 8.16 -4.87
C MET A 142 -11.49 9.44 -5.07
N ARG A 143 -12.01 9.64 -6.29
CA ARG A 143 -12.93 10.75 -6.54
C ARG A 143 -14.18 10.75 -5.62
N ALA A 144 -14.57 9.57 -5.12
CA ALA A 144 -15.77 9.40 -4.31
C ALA A 144 -15.59 9.75 -2.82
N ASN A 145 -14.35 9.88 -2.32
CA ASN A 145 -14.07 10.08 -0.89
C ASN A 145 -12.93 11.07 -0.60
N HIS A 146 -12.35 11.73 -1.61
CA HIS A 146 -11.18 12.59 -1.43
C HIS A 146 -11.42 13.73 -0.42
N ASP A 147 -12.67 14.16 -0.25
CA ASP A 147 -13.12 15.20 0.66
C ASP A 147 -13.50 14.69 2.05
N ARG A 148 -13.56 13.37 2.27
CA ARG A 148 -13.94 12.72 3.54
C ARG A 148 -12.76 12.21 4.36
N LEU A 149 -11.53 12.36 3.87
CA LEU A 149 -10.34 11.77 4.50
C LEU A 149 -10.01 12.35 5.88
N GLY A 150 -10.35 13.61 6.15
CA GLY A 150 -10.19 14.22 7.47
C GLY A 150 -11.10 13.58 8.52
N GLU A 151 -12.37 13.33 8.18
CA GLU A 151 -13.30 12.61 9.05
C GLU A 151 -12.85 11.17 9.28
N LEU A 152 -12.32 10.52 8.24
CA LEU A 152 -11.78 9.18 8.37
C LEU A 152 -10.52 9.12 9.25
N ALA A 153 -9.70 10.18 9.25
CA ALA A 153 -8.58 10.30 10.20
C ALA A 153 -9.08 10.41 11.65
N ALA A 154 -10.19 11.12 11.88
CA ALA A 154 -10.82 11.16 13.19
C ALA A 154 -11.38 9.78 13.62
N VAL A 155 -11.92 8.99 12.69
CA VAL A 155 -12.30 7.59 12.96
C VAL A 155 -11.09 6.77 13.38
N ALA A 156 -9.96 6.87 12.66
CA ALA A 156 -8.74 6.15 13.00
C ALA A 156 -8.21 6.52 14.40
N ALA A 157 -8.25 7.81 14.75
CA ALA A 157 -7.79 8.32 16.04
C ALA A 157 -8.56 7.73 17.24
N ARG A 158 -9.84 7.36 17.09
CA ARG A 158 -10.62 6.68 18.14
C ARG A 158 -10.02 5.35 18.58
N PHE A 159 -9.18 4.74 17.74
CA PHE A 159 -8.48 3.49 18.02
C PHE A 159 -6.98 3.71 18.30
N GLY A 160 -6.55 4.97 18.50
CA GLY A 160 -5.13 5.32 18.62
C GLY A 160 -4.32 5.05 17.35
N ALA A 161 -4.98 4.93 16.19
CA ALA A 161 -4.36 4.56 14.93
C ALA A 161 -4.12 5.78 14.03
N PRO A 162 -3.01 5.84 13.28
CA PRO A 162 -2.89 6.78 12.16
C PRO A 162 -3.77 6.35 10.99
N LEU A 163 -4.04 7.30 10.09
CA LEU A 163 -4.64 7.05 8.79
C LEU A 163 -3.54 7.00 7.72
N ARG A 164 -3.51 5.90 6.96
CA ARG A 164 -2.68 5.72 5.77
C ARG A 164 -3.53 5.86 4.50
N VAL A 165 -3.19 6.82 3.66
CA VAL A 165 -3.89 7.12 2.41
C VAL A 165 -3.02 6.72 1.22
N ASN A 166 -3.56 5.88 0.34
CA ASN A 166 -2.99 5.57 -0.97
C ASN A 166 -3.84 6.23 -2.04
N VAL A 167 -3.24 6.87 -3.05
CA VAL A 167 -4.00 7.38 -4.19
C VAL A 167 -4.46 6.23 -5.07
N TYR A 168 -5.72 6.25 -5.51
CA TYR A 168 -6.27 5.27 -6.44
C TYR A 168 -5.40 5.13 -7.70
N GLN A 169 -5.26 3.89 -8.16
CA GLN A 169 -4.54 3.54 -9.38
C GLN A 169 -5.48 2.74 -10.28
N PRO A 170 -5.70 3.16 -11.55
CA PRO A 170 -6.74 2.61 -12.41
C PRO A 170 -6.32 1.28 -13.05
N SER A 171 -6.14 0.23 -12.26
CA SER A 171 -5.68 -1.08 -12.76
C SER A 171 -6.76 -1.93 -13.42
N LYS A 172 -8.04 -1.57 -13.26
CA LYS A 172 -9.19 -2.26 -13.90
C LYS A 172 -10.17 -1.29 -14.55
N THR A 173 -10.37 -0.13 -13.92
CA THR A 173 -11.27 0.92 -14.38
C THR A 173 -10.69 2.26 -13.94
N ASP A 174 -11.00 3.32 -14.68
CA ASP A 174 -10.65 4.69 -14.35
C ASP A 174 -11.74 5.41 -13.54
N ARG A 175 -12.92 4.81 -13.35
CA ARG A 175 -14.10 5.41 -12.69
C ARG A 175 -13.83 6.04 -11.33
N PHE A 176 -12.88 5.49 -10.56
CA PHE A 176 -12.56 5.95 -9.20
C PHE A 176 -11.36 6.91 -9.15
N THR A 177 -10.73 7.18 -10.29
CA THR A 177 -9.56 8.06 -10.39
C THR A 177 -9.94 9.49 -10.03
N PRO A 178 -9.29 10.10 -9.02
CA PRO A 178 -9.47 11.52 -8.79
C PRO A 178 -8.88 12.30 -9.97
N THR A 179 -9.59 13.33 -10.41
CA THR A 179 -9.01 14.37 -11.25
C THR A 179 -7.88 15.09 -10.52
N TYR A 180 -7.08 15.87 -11.25
CA TYR A 180 -6.05 16.72 -10.66
C TYR A 180 -6.60 17.64 -9.56
N ASP A 181 -7.75 18.28 -9.82
CA ASP A 181 -8.37 19.22 -8.88
C ASP A 181 -8.95 18.49 -7.67
N GLU A 182 -9.63 17.36 -7.88
CA GLU A 182 -10.15 16.51 -6.79
C GLU A 182 -9.00 16.00 -5.88
N PHE A 183 -7.88 15.57 -6.47
CA PHE A 183 -6.69 15.15 -5.73
C PHE A 183 -6.12 16.27 -4.84
N TRP A 184 -5.87 17.44 -5.42
CA TRP A 184 -5.30 18.56 -4.66
C TRP A 184 -6.28 19.18 -3.67
N ALA A 185 -7.58 19.21 -3.98
CA ALA A 185 -8.61 19.58 -3.03
C ALA A 185 -8.65 18.60 -1.83
N GLY A 186 -8.54 17.29 -2.09
CA GLY A 186 -8.44 16.27 -1.06
C GLY A 186 -7.18 16.43 -0.20
N MET A 187 -6.02 16.64 -0.81
CA MET A 187 -4.76 16.86 -0.07
C MET A 187 -4.79 18.13 0.79
N ARG A 188 -5.38 19.23 0.30
CA ARG A 188 -5.59 20.45 1.10
C ARG A 188 -6.47 20.19 2.32
N ARG A 189 -7.60 19.52 2.15
CA ARG A 189 -8.52 19.18 3.24
C ARG A 189 -7.87 18.23 4.25
N LEU A 190 -7.13 17.23 3.76
CA LEU A 190 -6.41 16.29 4.61
C LEU A 190 -5.36 17.01 5.46
N ALA A 191 -4.51 17.84 4.85
CA ALA A 191 -3.47 18.60 5.57
C ALA A 191 -4.05 19.58 6.61
N ALA A 192 -5.17 20.25 6.28
CA ALA A 192 -5.86 21.14 7.22
C ALA A 192 -6.47 20.40 8.43
N ALA A 193 -6.87 19.14 8.27
CA ALA A 193 -7.52 18.36 9.33
C ALA A 193 -6.56 17.46 10.13
N THR A 194 -5.31 17.31 9.70
CA THR A 194 -4.39 16.29 10.24
C THR A 194 -2.96 16.83 10.43
N ARG A 195 -2.12 16.01 11.05
CA ARG A 195 -0.66 16.18 11.09
C ARG A 195 0.01 15.09 10.27
N LEU A 196 0.97 15.46 9.42
CA LEU A 196 1.72 14.54 8.56
C LEU A 196 2.74 13.75 9.38
N VAL A 197 2.60 12.42 9.41
CA VAL A 197 3.60 11.53 10.01
C VAL A 197 4.71 11.24 9.00
N ALA A 198 4.33 10.80 7.79
CA ALA A 198 5.27 10.51 6.72
C ALA A 198 4.56 10.48 5.36
N THR A 199 5.30 10.72 4.27
CA THR A 199 4.80 10.43 2.93
C THR A 199 5.92 9.95 2.02
N THR A 200 5.58 8.96 1.21
CA THR A 200 6.35 8.45 0.07
C THR A 200 5.57 8.59 -1.23
N GLU A 201 4.39 9.21 -1.20
CA GLU A 201 3.72 9.69 -2.40
C GLU A 201 4.61 10.79 -3.01
N PRO A 202 5.21 10.56 -4.19
CA PRO A 202 6.31 11.37 -4.69
C PRO A 202 5.89 12.77 -5.12
N VAL A 203 4.65 12.96 -5.58
CA VAL A 203 4.13 14.25 -5.99
C VAL A 203 3.90 15.13 -4.76
N LEU A 204 3.24 14.59 -3.73
CA LEU A 204 3.05 15.28 -2.46
C LEU A 204 4.39 15.58 -1.78
N ALA A 205 5.32 14.61 -1.73
CA ALA A 205 6.65 14.82 -1.16
C ALA A 205 7.42 15.96 -1.85
N GLY A 206 7.30 16.06 -3.18
CA GLY A 206 7.86 17.16 -3.96
C GLY A 206 7.23 18.51 -3.62
N VAL A 207 5.90 18.58 -3.50
CA VAL A 207 5.18 19.82 -3.14
C VAL A 207 5.52 20.29 -1.73
N LEU A 208 5.64 19.36 -0.79
CA LEU A 208 6.00 19.66 0.60
C LEU A 208 7.49 20.01 0.77
N GLY A 209 8.31 19.80 -0.26
CA GLY A 209 9.75 20.06 -0.21
C GLY A 209 10.47 19.19 0.83
N LEU A 210 10.07 17.93 1.00
CA LEU A 210 10.63 17.07 2.05
C LEU A 210 12.12 16.82 1.84
N GLU A 211 12.93 17.28 2.79
CA GLU A 211 14.37 17.04 2.80
C GLU A 211 14.70 15.55 2.81
N GLY A 212 15.72 15.15 2.03
CA GLY A 212 16.16 13.77 1.96
C GLY A 212 15.23 12.79 1.22
N PHE A 213 14.15 13.27 0.58
CA PHE A 213 13.26 12.40 -0.18
C PHE A 213 13.99 11.75 -1.37
N ALA A 214 14.25 10.44 -1.27
CA ALA A 214 14.98 9.67 -2.27
C ALA A 214 14.10 9.10 -3.41
N GLY A 215 12.79 9.35 -3.37
CA GLY A 215 11.80 8.68 -4.23
C GLY A 215 11.21 7.42 -3.60
N PRO A 216 10.20 6.80 -4.24
CA PRO A 216 9.59 5.58 -3.74
C PRO A 216 10.56 4.38 -3.85
N GLY A 217 10.34 3.36 -3.00
CA GLY A 217 11.15 2.13 -2.96
C GLY A 217 11.00 1.20 -4.17
N CYS A 218 9.99 1.44 -5.03
CA CYS A 218 9.73 0.67 -6.25
C CYS A 218 10.99 0.60 -7.12
N GLY A 219 11.39 -0.61 -7.51
CA GLY A 219 12.59 -0.84 -8.32
C GLY A 219 13.92 -0.62 -7.57
N ARG A 220 13.91 -0.32 -6.26
CA ARG A 220 15.12 -0.02 -5.47
C ARG A 220 15.31 -0.95 -4.28
N SER A 221 14.27 -1.11 -3.47
CA SER A 221 14.34 -1.83 -2.19
C SER A 221 13.07 -2.65 -1.91
N THR A 222 12.12 -2.66 -2.83
CA THR A 222 10.87 -3.41 -2.72
C THR A 222 10.75 -4.46 -3.80
N VAL A 223 10.25 -5.63 -3.42
CA VAL A 223 9.84 -6.70 -4.34
C VAL A 223 8.38 -7.03 -4.06
N ARG A 224 7.58 -7.22 -5.10
CA ARG A 224 6.20 -7.70 -5.00
C ARG A 224 6.10 -9.09 -5.54
N VAL A 225 5.36 -9.95 -4.86
CA VAL A 225 5.05 -11.31 -5.30
C VAL A 225 3.54 -11.45 -5.37
N ALA A 226 3.04 -11.62 -6.59
CA ALA A 226 1.62 -11.81 -6.84
C ALA A 226 1.19 -13.25 -6.50
N PRO A 227 -0.11 -13.50 -6.26
CA PRO A 227 -0.62 -14.84 -5.94
C PRO A 227 -0.36 -15.93 -7.01
N ASP A 228 -0.11 -15.52 -8.25
CA ASP A 228 0.24 -16.39 -9.38
C ASP A 228 1.75 -16.61 -9.54
N GLY A 229 2.56 -16.17 -8.57
CA GLY A 229 4.01 -16.34 -8.59
C GLY A 229 4.77 -15.28 -9.39
N ARG A 230 4.09 -14.30 -10.00
CA ARG A 230 4.80 -13.19 -10.67
C ARG A 230 5.51 -12.29 -9.69
N VAL A 231 6.68 -11.81 -10.09
CA VAL A 231 7.54 -10.92 -9.33
C VAL A 231 7.55 -9.53 -9.98
N LEU A 232 7.24 -8.48 -9.22
CA LEU A 232 7.07 -7.13 -9.74
C LEU A 232 7.81 -6.09 -8.89
N PRO A 233 8.23 -4.96 -9.47
CA PRO A 233 8.81 -3.85 -8.69
C PRO A 233 7.78 -3.08 -7.87
N CYS A 234 6.50 -3.12 -8.27
CA CYS A 234 5.39 -2.40 -7.68
C CYS A 234 4.10 -3.20 -7.85
N THR A 235 3.14 -3.03 -6.93
CA THR A 235 1.83 -3.70 -6.97
C THR A 235 0.98 -3.22 -8.16
N TYR A 236 1.26 -2.00 -8.61
CA TYR A 236 0.60 -1.33 -9.72
C TYR A 236 1.44 -1.39 -11.00
N TRP A 237 2.45 -2.25 -11.07
CA TRP A 237 3.19 -2.44 -12.30
C TRP A 237 2.35 -3.26 -13.29
N PRO A 238 2.15 -2.81 -14.54
CA PRO A 238 1.14 -3.38 -15.44
C PRO A 238 1.42 -4.83 -15.81
N GLU A 239 2.66 -5.12 -16.20
CA GLU A 239 3.09 -6.44 -16.63
C GLU A 239 4.50 -6.74 -16.14
N SER A 240 4.73 -7.99 -15.76
CA SER A 240 6.05 -8.52 -15.45
C SER A 240 6.15 -9.95 -15.95
N ARG A 241 7.29 -10.28 -16.54
CA ARG A 241 7.60 -11.64 -16.99
C ARG A 241 8.35 -12.45 -15.94
N LEU A 242 8.78 -11.79 -14.87
CA LEU A 242 9.55 -12.42 -13.80
C LEU A 242 8.63 -13.26 -12.90
N THR A 243 9.16 -14.39 -12.44
CA THR A 243 8.51 -15.34 -11.54
C THR A 243 9.30 -15.54 -10.25
N VAL A 244 8.76 -16.29 -9.30
CA VAL A 244 9.50 -16.71 -8.09
C VAL A 244 10.74 -17.55 -8.47
N GLU A 245 10.70 -18.30 -9.56
CA GLU A 245 11.88 -19.05 -10.05
C GLU A 245 12.98 -18.11 -10.55
N ASP A 246 12.61 -17.04 -11.26
CA ASP A 246 13.56 -16.02 -11.69
C ASP A 246 14.15 -15.28 -10.49
N LEU A 247 13.33 -14.97 -9.47
CA LEU A 247 13.82 -14.38 -8.23
C LEU A 247 14.81 -15.31 -7.52
N ALA A 248 14.56 -16.63 -7.51
CA ALA A 248 15.49 -17.60 -6.93
C ALA A 248 16.81 -17.69 -7.69
N ARG A 249 16.77 -17.56 -9.02
CA ARG A 249 17.96 -17.57 -9.87
C ARG A 249 18.77 -16.27 -9.76
N LEU A 250 18.10 -15.12 -9.75
CA LEU A 250 18.73 -13.80 -9.78
C LEU A 250 19.11 -13.29 -8.38
N GLY A 251 18.36 -13.67 -7.35
CA GLY A 251 18.48 -13.12 -6.02
C GLY A 251 18.37 -11.59 -6.02
N PRO A 252 19.28 -10.85 -5.34
CA PRO A 252 19.27 -9.39 -5.34
C PRO A 252 19.45 -8.73 -6.72
N GLU A 253 20.03 -9.43 -7.70
CA GLU A 253 20.21 -8.94 -9.07
C GLU A 253 18.89 -8.83 -9.85
N VAL A 254 17.76 -9.27 -9.27
CA VAL A 254 16.42 -8.98 -9.80
C VAL A 254 16.20 -7.47 -10.00
N LEU A 255 16.89 -6.63 -9.24
CA LEU A 255 16.86 -5.18 -9.41
C LEU A 255 17.45 -4.72 -10.76
N ALA A 256 18.27 -5.52 -11.44
CA ALA A 256 18.81 -5.19 -12.75
C ALA A 256 17.84 -5.54 -13.91
N ALA A 257 16.75 -6.26 -13.64
CA ALA A 257 15.76 -6.60 -14.65
C ALA A 257 15.04 -5.36 -15.20
N ASP A 258 14.64 -5.41 -16.48
CA ASP A 258 14.01 -4.30 -17.21
C ASP A 258 12.85 -3.67 -16.44
N GLU A 259 11.94 -4.49 -15.88
CA GLU A 259 10.80 -3.98 -15.13
C GLU A 259 11.22 -3.17 -13.88
N PHE A 260 12.26 -3.62 -13.18
CA PHE A 260 12.78 -2.95 -11.98
C PHE A 260 13.56 -1.68 -12.32
N VAL A 261 14.35 -1.70 -13.41
CA VAL A 261 15.06 -0.52 -13.94
C VAL A 261 14.05 0.55 -14.36
N ALA A 262 13.03 0.17 -15.13
CA ALA A 262 11.98 1.06 -15.59
C ALA A 262 11.20 1.67 -14.41
N ALA A 263 10.86 0.87 -13.39
CA ALA A 263 10.11 1.34 -12.24
C ALA A 263 10.85 2.38 -11.37
N ARG A 264 12.19 2.42 -11.43
CA ARG A 264 13.00 3.43 -10.73
C ARG A 264 13.43 4.60 -11.62
N GLY A 265 13.18 4.51 -12.92
CA GLY A 265 13.48 5.54 -13.92
C GLY A 265 12.63 6.80 -13.76
N ARG A 266 13.13 7.92 -14.30
CA ARG A 266 12.44 9.21 -14.36
C ARG A 266 12.36 9.67 -15.82
N PRO A 267 11.27 10.31 -16.26
CA PRO A 267 11.21 10.98 -17.55
C PRO A 267 12.29 12.05 -17.70
N THR A 268 12.83 12.22 -18.90
CA THR A 268 13.77 13.31 -19.22
C THR A 268 13.17 14.68 -18.92
N ALA A 269 11.88 14.89 -19.26
CA ALA A 269 11.17 16.13 -18.98
C ALA A 269 11.01 16.44 -17.47
N CYS A 270 11.29 15.47 -16.60
CA CYS A 270 11.22 15.61 -15.14
C CYS A 270 12.60 15.73 -14.49
N GLU A 271 13.66 15.93 -15.28
CA GLU A 271 14.99 16.21 -14.75
C GLU A 271 14.97 17.48 -13.87
N GLY A 272 15.59 17.39 -12.68
CA GLY A 272 15.58 18.47 -11.69
C GLY A 272 14.24 18.65 -10.93
N CYS A 273 13.16 17.98 -11.33
CA CYS A 273 11.87 18.12 -10.67
C CYS A 273 11.88 17.52 -9.24
N PRO A 274 11.39 18.24 -8.21
CA PRO A 274 11.40 17.75 -6.82
C PRO A 274 10.65 16.42 -6.61
N CYS A 275 9.60 16.15 -7.40
CA CYS A 275 8.85 14.89 -7.32
C CYS A 275 9.53 13.73 -8.04
N ARG A 276 10.67 13.97 -8.73
CA ARG A 276 11.45 12.96 -9.48
C ARG A 276 10.64 12.22 -10.56
N GLY A 277 9.66 12.89 -11.16
CA GLY A 277 8.76 12.29 -12.16
C GLY A 277 7.54 11.56 -11.57
N GLY A 278 7.33 11.64 -10.25
CA GLY A 278 6.16 11.07 -9.58
C GLY A 278 6.14 9.55 -9.55
N CYS A 279 4.94 8.95 -9.56
CA CYS A 279 4.75 7.51 -9.41
C CYS A 279 4.92 6.79 -10.75
N ALA A 280 6.04 6.08 -10.96
CA ALA A 280 6.26 5.30 -12.18
C ALA A 280 5.16 4.25 -12.43
N GLY A 281 4.63 3.60 -11.39
CA GLY A 281 3.51 2.65 -11.53
C GLY A 281 2.22 3.30 -12.06
N ARG A 282 1.89 4.51 -11.59
CA ARG A 282 0.72 5.28 -12.08
C ARG A 282 0.87 5.57 -13.57
N ARG A 283 2.04 6.04 -13.96
CA ARG A 283 2.38 6.42 -15.34
C ARG A 283 2.41 5.21 -16.26
N ALA A 284 2.95 4.08 -15.80
CA ALA A 284 2.95 2.82 -16.54
C ALA A 284 1.53 2.28 -16.77
N LEU A 285 0.65 2.30 -15.75
CA LEU A 285 -0.74 1.85 -15.88
C LEU A 285 -1.54 2.63 -16.92
N THR A 286 -1.24 3.91 -17.10
CA THR A 286 -1.91 4.77 -18.09
C THR A 286 -1.18 4.80 -19.44
N GLY A 287 -0.20 3.93 -19.67
CA GLY A 287 0.56 3.87 -20.93
C GLY A 287 1.48 5.09 -21.17
N ALA A 288 1.81 5.84 -20.12
CA ALA A 288 2.49 7.13 -20.20
C ALA A 288 3.80 7.14 -19.38
N LEU A 289 4.57 6.03 -19.42
CA LEU A 289 5.78 5.84 -18.61
C LEU A 289 6.90 6.86 -18.89
N GLU A 290 6.89 7.57 -20.02
CA GLU A 290 7.86 8.63 -20.32
C GLU A 290 7.28 10.05 -20.16
N ALA A 291 6.03 10.18 -19.73
CA ALA A 291 5.40 11.45 -19.41
C ALA A 291 5.55 11.80 -17.92
N PRO A 292 5.42 13.09 -17.52
CA PRO A 292 5.26 13.46 -16.12
C PRO A 292 4.05 12.79 -15.46
N ASP A 293 4.08 12.66 -14.13
CA ASP A 293 2.93 12.15 -13.39
C ASP A 293 1.69 13.05 -13.60
N PRO A 294 0.50 12.49 -13.86
CA PRO A 294 -0.70 13.29 -14.15
C PRO A 294 -1.14 14.19 -12.99
N LEU A 295 -0.68 13.92 -11.77
CA LEU A 295 -0.97 14.73 -10.58
C LEU A 295 0.11 15.80 -10.31
N CYS A 296 1.18 15.83 -11.11
CA CYS A 296 2.33 16.72 -10.92
C CYS A 296 1.99 18.20 -11.21
N PRO A 297 2.13 19.11 -10.23
CA PRO A 297 1.87 20.53 -10.43
C PRO A 297 3.03 21.22 -11.15
N PHE A 298 4.26 20.74 -10.96
CA PHE A 298 5.46 21.31 -11.58
C PHE A 298 5.41 21.22 -13.11
N ALA A 299 4.89 20.12 -13.65
CA ALA A 299 4.70 19.94 -15.09
C ALA A 299 3.65 20.90 -15.68
N ARG A 300 2.78 21.46 -14.84
CA ARG A 300 1.76 22.46 -15.21
C ARG A 300 2.22 23.91 -14.96
N GLY A 301 3.43 24.11 -14.42
CA GLY A 301 3.88 25.43 -13.97
C GLY A 301 3.11 25.96 -12.75
N GLU A 302 2.41 25.08 -12.03
CA GLU A 302 1.59 25.45 -10.87
C GLU A 302 2.36 25.32 -9.56
N ARG A 303 2.06 26.22 -8.62
CA ARG A 303 2.54 26.13 -7.24
C ARG A 303 1.39 25.76 -6.31
N ILE A 304 1.46 24.58 -5.73
CA ILE A 304 0.52 24.15 -4.69
C ILE A 304 1.08 24.55 -3.32
N ALA A 305 0.28 25.27 -2.53
CA ALA A 305 0.55 25.52 -1.12
C ALA A 305 -0.43 24.69 -0.27
N LEU A 306 0.12 24.00 0.74
CA LEU A 306 -0.64 23.23 1.72
C LEU A 306 -0.32 23.79 3.10
N ASP A 307 -1.35 24.00 3.93
CA ASP A 307 -1.17 24.23 5.36
C ASP A 307 -0.99 22.87 6.04
N TRP A 308 0.24 22.55 6.45
CA TRP A 308 0.59 21.25 7.00
C TRP A 308 1.53 21.38 8.21
N GLU A 309 1.37 20.46 9.14
CA GLU A 309 2.22 20.32 10.32
C GLU A 309 2.79 18.90 10.35
N ARG A 310 4.01 18.74 10.86
CA ARG A 310 4.65 17.43 11.06
C ARG A 310 4.24 16.84 12.42
N ALA A 311 3.81 15.58 12.41
CA ALA A 311 3.61 14.80 13.63
C ALA A 311 4.95 14.21 14.13
N GLY A 312 4.97 13.71 15.37
CA GLY A 312 6.10 12.92 15.88
C GLY A 312 6.36 11.67 15.05
N ALA A 313 7.62 11.21 15.03
CA ALA A 313 8.00 9.99 14.32
C ALA A 313 7.31 8.75 14.92
N GLN A 314 6.87 7.83 14.06
CA GLN A 314 6.26 6.55 14.44
C GLN A 314 6.91 5.41 13.65
N ASP A 315 7.05 4.23 14.27
CA ASP A 315 7.52 3.01 13.56
C ASP A 315 6.41 2.49 12.64
N LEU A 316 6.48 2.87 11.37
CA LEU A 316 5.52 2.51 10.34
C LEU A 316 6.23 1.72 9.22
N PRO A 317 6.36 0.39 9.35
CA PRO A 317 7.15 -0.43 8.41
C PRO A 317 6.72 -0.28 6.95
N LYS A 318 5.43 -0.03 6.73
CA LYS A 318 4.84 0.12 5.40
C LYS A 318 5.33 1.37 4.68
N VAL A 319 5.68 2.44 5.40
CA VAL A 319 6.11 3.72 4.79
C VAL A 319 7.33 3.51 3.89
N GLY A 320 8.32 2.72 4.33
CA GLY A 320 9.50 2.42 3.53
C GLY A 320 9.28 1.47 2.34
N SER A 321 8.06 0.94 2.17
CA SER A 321 7.77 -0.13 1.20
C SER A 321 6.53 0.08 0.34
N ALA A 322 5.76 1.15 0.53
CA ALA A 322 4.59 1.50 -0.27
C ALA A 322 4.59 2.99 -0.60
N CYS A 323 4.00 3.39 -1.72
CA CYS A 323 3.74 4.80 -2.04
C CYS A 323 2.49 5.24 -1.28
N THR A 324 2.67 6.06 -0.24
CA THR A 324 1.60 6.34 0.71
C THR A 324 1.78 7.66 1.44
N THR A 325 0.72 8.17 2.05
CA THR A 325 0.73 9.31 2.96
C THR A 325 0.11 8.88 4.28
N VAL A 326 0.86 9.01 5.38
CA VAL A 326 0.40 8.66 6.73
C VAL A 326 0.20 9.93 7.53
N VAL A 327 -0.97 10.07 8.15
CA VAL A 327 -1.37 11.22 8.95
C VAL A 327 -1.99 10.78 10.26
N THR A 328 -2.01 11.69 11.23
CA THR A 328 -2.74 11.56 12.50
C THR A 328 -3.77 12.68 12.61
N ALA A 329 -4.92 12.42 13.22
CA ALA A 329 -5.87 13.49 13.51
C ALA A 329 -5.21 14.54 14.42
N ARG A 330 -5.65 15.80 14.30
CA ARG A 330 -5.14 16.92 15.11
C ARG A 330 -5.50 16.77 16.58
#